data_AF-A0A2J7QAS3-F1
#
_entry.id   AF-A0A2J7QAS3-F1
#
_cell.length_a   1.000
_cell.length_b   1.000
_cell.length_c   1.000
_cell.angle_alpha   90.00
_cell.angle_beta   90.00
_cell.angle_gamma   90.00
#
_symmetry.space_group_name_H-M   'P 1'
#
loop_
_entity.id
_entity.type
_entity.pdbx_description
1 polymer ?
#
loop_
_entity_poly.entity_id
_entity_poly.type
_entity_poly.pdbx_seq_one_letter_code
_entity_poly.pdbx_strand_id
1 'polypeptide(L)' 'KREYWVHPIYSERLLKGKFYTLYHELRQYPSEFFDYCRMSVHSFDELLLLLKPHTCTRIQDGDWSLIDLELLLETQIK' A
#
# COMPACT_ATOMS: atom_id res chain seq x y z
N LYS A 1 -5.03 24.96 -21.43
CA LYS A 1 -3.59 24.82 -21.06
C LYS A 1 -3.55 23.86 -19.87
N ARG A 2 -2.86 22.70 -19.94
CA ARG A 2 -2.65 21.86 -18.75
C ARG A 2 -1.47 22.46 -17.99
N GLU A 3 -1.71 23.02 -16.81
CA GLU A 3 -0.67 23.73 -16.07
C GLU A 3 0.34 22.79 -15.41
N TYR A 4 -0.05 21.52 -15.19
CA TYR A 4 0.81 20.50 -14.58
C TYR A 4 0.57 19.12 -15.20
N TRP A 5 1.63 18.34 -15.37
CA TRP A 5 1.56 16.90 -15.72
C TRP A 5 1.13 16.05 -14.53
N VAL A 6 1.46 16.49 -13.32
CA VAL A 6 0.99 15.94 -12.03
C VAL A 6 0.64 17.12 -11.14
N HIS A 7 -0.59 17.15 -10.61
CA HIS A 7 -1.06 18.25 -9.78
C HIS A 7 -0.32 18.30 -8.42
N PRO A 8 0.06 19.48 -7.89
CA PRO A 8 0.77 19.60 -6.62
C PRO A 8 0.09 18.91 -5.43
N ILE A 9 -1.24 18.79 -5.45
CA ILE A 9 -2.01 18.06 -4.42
C ILE A 9 -1.51 16.62 -4.20
N TYR A 10 -0.94 15.99 -5.23
CA TYR A 10 -0.42 14.62 -5.12
C TYR A 10 0.91 14.56 -4.36
N SER A 11 1.61 15.68 -4.17
CA SER A 11 2.81 15.74 -3.30
C SER A 11 2.46 15.47 -1.83
N GLU A 12 1.25 15.83 -1.41
CA GLU A 12 0.74 15.61 -0.05
C GLU A 12 0.17 14.20 0.14
N ARG A 13 0.24 13.31 -0.87
CA ARG A 13 -0.33 11.96 -0.82
C ARG A 13 0.19 11.13 0.36
N LEU A 14 1.46 11.27 0.74
CA LEU A 14 2.03 10.55 1.88
C LEU A 14 1.60 11.15 3.23
N LEU A 15 1.10 12.39 3.25
CA LEU A 15 0.68 13.06 4.48
C LEU A 15 -0.84 12.99 4.69
N LYS A 16 -1.61 13.08 3.60
CA LYS A 16 -3.08 13.19 3.61
C LYS A 16 -3.79 12.07 2.86
N GLY A 17 -3.05 11.25 2.12
CA GLY A 17 -3.64 10.19 1.32
C GLY A 17 -4.14 9.07 2.22
N LYS A 18 -5.46 8.86 2.20
CA LYS A 18 -6.15 7.82 2.99
C LYS A 18 -5.49 6.44 2.87
N PHE A 19 -5.01 6.08 1.68
CA PHE A 19 -4.31 4.81 1.50
C PHE A 19 -3.05 4.75 2.38
N TYR A 20 -2.17 5.75 2.33
CA TYR A 20 -0.94 5.70 3.12
C TYR A 20 -1.19 5.82 4.62
N THR A 21 -2.13 6.67 5.03
CA THR A 21 -2.35 6.98 6.45
C THR A 21 -3.26 5.97 7.18
N LEU A 22 -4.20 5.33 6.49
CA LEU A 22 -5.22 4.46 7.12
C LEU A 22 -5.09 2.98 6.78
N TYR A 23 -4.23 2.60 5.82
CA TYR A 23 -4.20 1.21 5.33
C TYR A 23 -3.91 0.19 6.43
N HIS A 24 -2.95 0.46 7.33
CA HIS A 24 -2.62 -0.45 8.43
C HIS A 24 -3.78 -0.64 9.42
N GLU A 25 -4.52 0.42 9.70
CA GLU A 25 -5.70 0.36 10.57
C GLU A 25 -6.86 -0.36 9.87
N LEU A 26 -7.12 -0.05 8.61
CA LEU A 26 -8.20 -0.67 7.82
C LEU A 26 -8.05 -2.19 7.73
N ARG A 27 -6.81 -2.70 7.66
CA ARG A 27 -6.55 -4.16 7.62
C ARG A 27 -7.10 -4.91 8.83
N GLN A 28 -7.24 -4.25 9.98
CA GLN A 28 -7.80 -4.84 11.20
C GLN A 28 -9.33 -4.98 11.13
N TYR A 29 -9.98 -4.31 10.18
CA TYR A 29 -11.43 -4.27 10.00
C TYR A 29 -11.82 -4.78 8.61
N PRO A 30 -11.99 -6.10 8.41
CA PRO A 30 -12.19 -6.70 7.09
C PRO A 30 -13.38 -6.15 6.29
N SER A 31 -14.48 -5.78 6.97
CA SER A 31 -15.65 -5.18 6.29
C SER A 31 -15.33 -3.80 5.73
N GLU A 32 -14.73 -2.93 6.55
CA GLU A 32 -14.32 -1.57 6.14
C GLU A 32 -13.22 -1.62 5.07
N PHE A 33 -12.28 -2.56 5.20
CA PHE A 33 -11.28 -2.83 4.18
C PHE A 33 -11.92 -3.23 2.87
N PHE A 34 -12.92 -4.12 2.89
CA PHE A 34 -13.64 -4.52 1.69
C PHE A 34 -14.38 -3.36 1.05
N ASP A 35 -15.00 -2.48 1.83
CA ASP A 35 -15.68 -1.29 1.29
C ASP A 35 -14.70 -0.29 0.67
N TYR A 36 -13.51 -0.14 1.26
CA TYR A 36 -12.48 0.75 0.75
C TYR A 36 -11.73 0.17 -0.46
N CYS A 37 -11.17 -1.03 -0.34
CA CYS A 37 -10.35 -1.68 -1.36
C CYS A 37 -11.15 -2.46 -2.41
N ARG A 38 -12.45 -2.70 -2.17
CA ARG A 38 -13.35 -3.53 -3.01
C ARG A 38 -12.87 -4.97 -3.20
N MET A 39 -12.05 -5.46 -2.28
CA MET A 39 -11.56 -6.83 -2.22
C MET A 39 -11.25 -7.21 -0.79
N SER A 40 -11.27 -8.52 -0.52
CA SER A 40 -10.87 -9.03 0.80
C SER A 40 -9.39 -8.74 1.05
N VAL A 41 -9.00 -8.65 2.33
CA VAL A 41 -7.60 -8.52 2.75
C VAL A 41 -6.74 -9.62 2.13
N HIS A 42 -7.26 -10.86 2.13
CA HIS A 42 -6.58 -12.02 1.57
C HIS A 42 -6.34 -11.90 0.06
N SER A 43 -7.39 -11.60 -0.72
CA SER A 43 -7.25 -11.43 -2.18
C SER A 43 -6.32 -10.27 -2.54
N PHE A 44 -6.30 -9.22 -1.71
CA PHE A 44 -5.36 -8.12 -1.85
C PHE A 44 -3.91 -8.58 -1.64
N ASP A 45 -3.65 -9.39 -0.61
CA ASP A 45 -2.32 -9.95 -0.34
C ASP A 45 -1.85 -10.89 -1.44
N GLU A 46 -2.72 -11.75 -1.95
CA GLU A 46 -2.42 -12.61 -3.10
C GLU A 46 -2.03 -11.78 -4.32
N LEU A 47 -2.82 -10.75 -4.65
CA LEU A 47 -2.52 -9.84 -5.74
C LEU A 47 -1.18 -9.12 -5.51
N LEU A 48 -0.92 -8.64 -4.30
CA LEU A 48 0.33 -7.97 -3.96
C LEU A 48 1.53 -8.90 -4.16
N LEU A 49 1.42 -10.16 -3.73
CA LEU A 49 2.46 -11.18 -3.94
C LEU A 49 2.72 -11.46 -5.41
N LEU A 50 1.68 -11.52 -6.24
CA LEU A 50 1.82 -11.68 -7.69
C LEU A 50 2.48 -10.48 -8.36
N LEU A 51 2.25 -9.27 -7.84
CA LEU A 51 2.81 -8.04 -8.41
C LEU A 51 4.24 -7.75 -7.93
N LYS A 52 4.64 -8.19 -6.73
CA LYS A 52 5.99 -7.96 -6.15
C LYS A 52 7.15 -8.25 -7.12
N PRO A 53 7.18 -9.36 -7.88
CA PRO A 53 8.25 -9.63 -8.83
C PRO A 53 8.30 -8.65 -10.01
N HIS A 54 7.18 -8.01 -10.33
CA HIS A 54 7.02 -7.13 -11.50
C HIS A 54 7.10 -5.64 -11.15
N THR A 55 6.97 -5.28 -9.87
CA THR A 55 7.12 -3.89 -9.40
C THR A 55 8.57 -3.51 -9.12
N CYS A 56 9.46 -4.50 -8.93
CA CYS A 56 10.89 -4.27 -8.75
C CYS A 56 11.62 -4.23 -10.11
N THR A 57 11.64 -3.07 -10.78
CA THR A 57 12.55 -2.87 -11.94
C THR A 57 13.17 -1.48 -12.04
N ARG A 58 12.98 -0.55 -11.09
CA ARG A 58 13.74 0.72 -11.11
C ARG A 58 13.72 1.53 -9.81
N ILE A 59 14.21 0.98 -8.70
CA ILE A 59 14.64 1.79 -7.55
C ILE A 59 15.97 1.23 -7.05
N GLN A 60 17.06 1.67 -7.69
CA GLN A 60 18.28 1.96 -6.94
C GLN A 60 18.01 3.35 -6.33
N ASP A 61 18.29 3.54 -5.04
CA ASP A 61 17.99 4.70 -4.18
C ASP A 61 16.72 4.57 -3.30
N GLY A 62 16.94 4.18 -2.05
CA GLY A 62 16.08 4.54 -0.92
C GLY A 62 14.87 3.64 -0.66
N ASP A 63 15.12 2.58 0.11
CA ASP A 63 14.26 1.94 1.13
C ASP A 63 12.72 2.09 1.03
N TRP A 64 12.05 0.99 0.66
CA TRP A 64 10.58 0.90 0.59
C TRP A 64 9.99 -0.41 1.12
N SER A 65 10.73 -1.26 1.87
CA SER A 65 10.22 -2.62 2.08
C SER A 65 10.70 -3.45 3.26
N LEU A 66 11.63 -2.98 4.12
CA LEU A 66 12.03 -3.80 5.27
C LEU A 66 11.16 -3.63 6.52
N ILE A 67 10.34 -2.59 6.62
CA ILE A 67 9.53 -2.37 7.84
C ILE A 67 8.15 -3.04 7.75
N ASP A 68 7.52 -3.12 6.56
CA ASP A 68 6.13 -3.58 6.45
C ASP A 68 5.96 -5.08 6.19
N LEU A 69 6.97 -5.79 5.67
CA LEU A 69 6.85 -7.22 5.39
C LEU A 69 7.38 -8.11 6.51
N GLU A 70 8.38 -7.63 7.26
CA GLU A 70 8.92 -8.34 8.42
C GLU A 70 7.87 -8.35 9.55
N LEU A 71 7.19 -7.22 9.79
CA LEU A 71 6.09 -7.12 10.76
C LEU A 71 4.89 -8.02 10.41
N LEU A 72 4.61 -8.20 9.12
CA LEU A 72 3.47 -8.98 8.62
C LEU A 72 3.74 -10.50 8.66
N LEU A 73 5.00 -10.90 8.56
CA LEU A 73 5.44 -12.29 8.77
C LEU A 73 5.49 -12.64 10.26
N GLU A 74 5.90 -11.70 11.12
CA GLU A 74 5.96 -11.90 12.57
C GLU A 74 4.57 -11.99 13.22
N THR A 75 3.52 -11.42 12.62
CA THR A 75 2.14 -11.50 13.14
C THR A 75 1.41 -12.81 12.79
N GLN A 76 1.96 -13.65 11.90
CA GLN A 76 1.33 -14.92 11.49
C GLN A 76 1.93 -16.17 12.17
N ILE A 77 2.89 -16.02 13.10
CA ILE A 77 3.54 -17.14 13.82
C ILE A 77 3.16 -17.17 15.32
N LYS A 78 2.02 -16.61 15.73
CA LYS A 78 1.47 -16.78 17.08
C LYS A 78 0.07 -17.35 17.08
#